data_AF-A0AA49GG51-F1
#
_entry.id   AF-A0AA49GG51-F1
#
_cell.length_a   1.000
_cell.length_b   1.000
_cell.length_c   1.000
_cell.angle_alpha   90.00
_cell.angle_beta   90.00
_cell.angle_gamma   90.00
#
_symmetry.space_group_name_H-M   'P 1'
#
loop_
_entity.id
_entity.type
_entity.pdbx_description
1 polymer ?
#
loop_
_entity_poly.entity_id
_entity_poly.type
_entity_poly.pdbx_seq_one_letter_code
_entity_poly.pdbx_strand_id
1 'polypeptide(L)'
;MRRYLIILFLINIISFNAESQRIRYKNLFPLLQSKDYKTAEPQLLAFLSENDDEANAYFYLGEIIVSKLDTIPIFPTHNQFDSMANKAIEAYKKSIELVDDREVRKNDDYYAAYNRRDLRTGKFGIKISDIHLDYENKIEAIREKLGLLEDIYQLKISTLSSYENFSEKILKFQNKFPDELAFLLRAKQEDIDKLTDIVTSYNKLIVEYTSFSEKLNAMNHPKHQADLNISKIENWNDLNKLKFDQENFNLEIYDYEAYLSKLQERIEKEVIPFKALLLKTVNDFNSDLSNNTEAQDPTDLRDLEIPENLSLGLKELDKTNTIFNILAYKIQKNETNLFNNANLYPVLADSTNIYQRANLVELYQVELSKQLALIEQIEDLISERIFNDFNSFFEEFEPSFEAYLETEKTIVKQILELATKRSDEMAKQIQFFSYESDSIFSSYEVAATYESNKYVLNTIELDSTLILNGSIADNPFIASAAFDMNIGSLVLLHDSTFTLNKMILLNDNILINLESSKDDQRVQVLHYYTTDLEELWSIEYESELVLADAKVEAGIFFIYSEKGEVIQTLNSQGEIIGN
;
A
#
# COMPACT_ATOMS: atom_id res chain seq x y z
N MET A 1 77.33 -60.53 18.39
CA MET A 1 77.59 -60.18 16.98
C MET A 1 77.06 -61.19 15.96
N ARG A 2 77.36 -62.49 16.05
CA ARG A 2 76.99 -63.49 15.02
C ARG A 2 75.48 -63.61 14.72
N ARG A 3 74.60 -63.46 15.72
CA ARG A 3 73.14 -63.46 15.53
C ARG A 3 72.60 -62.21 14.84
N TYR A 4 73.21 -61.04 15.07
CA TYR A 4 72.82 -59.79 14.41
C TYR A 4 73.21 -59.77 12.93
N LEU A 5 74.35 -60.37 12.57
CA LEU A 5 74.76 -60.53 11.17
C LEU A 5 73.82 -61.42 10.36
N ILE A 6 73.28 -62.48 10.97
CA ILE A 6 72.32 -63.38 10.31
C ILE A 6 70.98 -62.67 10.09
N ILE A 7 70.52 -61.88 11.07
CA ILE A 7 69.29 -61.09 10.94
C ILE A 7 69.46 -60.00 9.86
N LEU A 8 70.61 -59.32 9.81
CA LEU A 8 70.89 -58.29 8.78
C LEU A 8 71.02 -58.88 7.36
N PHE A 9 71.51 -60.12 7.25
CA PHE A 9 71.58 -60.87 5.99
C PHE A 9 70.20 -61.37 5.55
N LEU A 10 69.36 -61.86 6.47
CA LEU A 10 67.97 -62.23 6.20
C LEU A 10 67.12 -61.02 5.80
N ILE A 11 67.30 -59.86 6.45
CA ILE A 11 66.60 -58.62 6.07
C ILE A 11 67.03 -58.16 4.67
N ASN A 12 68.31 -58.29 4.30
CA ASN A 12 68.75 -58.01 2.92
C ASN A 12 68.11 -58.97 1.90
N ILE A 13 68.05 -60.28 2.17
CA ILE A 13 67.46 -61.24 1.24
C ILE A 13 65.95 -61.01 1.06
N ILE A 14 65.24 -60.58 2.11
CA ILE A 14 63.81 -60.27 2.02
C ILE A 14 63.59 -58.98 1.23
N SER A 15 64.47 -57.98 1.36
CA SER A 15 64.37 -56.74 0.56
C SER A 15 64.66 -56.95 -0.93
N PHE A 16 65.55 -57.87 -1.31
CA PHE A 16 65.84 -58.15 -2.73
C PHE A 16 64.80 -59.04 -3.44
N ASN A 17 63.94 -59.75 -2.72
CA ASN A 17 62.86 -60.56 -3.31
C ASN A 17 61.52 -59.79 -3.40
N ALA A 18 61.48 -58.54 -2.94
CA ALA A 18 60.29 -57.70 -3.02
C ALA A 18 60.16 -56.95 -4.36
N GLU A 19 61.21 -56.94 -5.19
CA GLU A 19 61.20 -56.28 -6.50
C GLU A 19 61.09 -57.31 -7.64
N SER A 20 60.06 -57.12 -8.47
CA SER A 20 59.84 -57.75 -9.78
C SER A 20 59.32 -59.20 -9.80
N GLN A 21 58.16 -59.45 -9.18
CA GLN A 21 57.24 -60.42 -9.78
C GLN A 21 56.55 -59.73 -10.96
N ARG A 22 57.06 -59.95 -12.19
CA ARG A 22 56.44 -59.45 -13.43
C ARG A 22 54.96 -59.80 -13.44
N ILE A 23 54.11 -58.79 -13.37
CA ILE A 23 52.66 -58.96 -13.32
C ILE A 23 52.24 -59.61 -14.63
N ARG A 24 51.58 -60.76 -14.56
CA ARG A 24 51.03 -61.41 -15.76
C ARG A 24 49.62 -60.89 -16.00
N TYR A 25 49.35 -60.47 -17.23
CA TYR A 25 48.04 -59.94 -17.61
C TYR A 25 46.87 -60.89 -17.28
N LYS A 26 47.07 -62.20 -17.45
CA LYS A 26 46.07 -63.23 -17.11
C LYS A 26 45.62 -63.21 -15.64
N ASN A 27 46.47 -62.75 -14.71
CA ASN A 27 46.11 -62.62 -13.30
C ASN A 27 45.39 -61.28 -13.01
N LEU A 28 45.61 -60.28 -13.85
CA LEU A 28 45.01 -58.95 -13.76
C LEU A 28 43.61 -58.91 -14.41
N PHE A 29 43.43 -59.59 -15.54
CA PHE A 29 42.18 -59.58 -16.32
C PHE A 29 40.92 -59.92 -15.51
N PRO A 30 40.90 -60.93 -14.61
CA PRO A 30 39.73 -61.20 -13.77
C PRO A 30 39.34 -60.03 -12.86
N LEU A 31 40.31 -59.25 -12.37
CA LEU A 31 40.05 -58.05 -11.55
C LEU A 31 39.43 -56.92 -12.39
N LEU A 32 39.90 -56.77 -13.63
CA LEU A 32 39.37 -55.80 -14.59
C LEU A 32 37.95 -56.16 -15.02
N GLN A 33 37.72 -57.43 -15.36
CA GLN A 33 36.41 -57.94 -15.77
C GLN A 33 35.37 -57.86 -14.64
N SER A 34 35.78 -58.08 -13.40
CA SER A 34 34.92 -57.93 -12.21
C SER A 34 34.72 -56.49 -11.75
N LYS A 35 35.33 -55.51 -12.45
CA LYS A 35 35.30 -54.07 -12.13
C LYS A 35 35.85 -53.70 -10.75
N ASP A 36 36.74 -54.53 -10.18
CA ASP A 36 37.50 -54.15 -8.98
C ASP A 36 38.65 -53.19 -9.34
N TYR A 37 38.27 -52.02 -9.88
CA TYR A 37 39.20 -51.03 -10.40
C TYR A 37 40.13 -50.45 -9.34
N LYS A 38 39.69 -50.42 -8.08
CA LYS A 38 40.50 -49.96 -6.95
C LYS A 38 41.75 -50.83 -6.77
N THR A 39 41.62 -52.14 -6.92
CA THR A 39 42.74 -53.08 -6.80
C THR A 39 43.50 -53.24 -8.13
N ALA A 40 42.78 -53.18 -9.26
CA ALA A 40 43.34 -53.46 -10.57
C ALA A 40 44.18 -52.32 -11.14
N GLU A 41 43.83 -51.06 -10.91
CA GLU A 41 44.52 -49.90 -11.48
C GLU A 41 46.03 -49.84 -11.18
N PRO A 42 46.52 -49.93 -9.93
CA PRO A 42 47.96 -49.85 -9.67
C PRO A 42 48.74 -51.00 -10.33
N GLN A 43 48.12 -52.18 -10.43
CA GLN A 43 48.70 -53.34 -11.12
C GLN A 43 48.71 -53.15 -12.64
N LEU A 44 47.66 -52.55 -13.20
CA LEU A 44 47.55 -52.24 -14.63
C LEU A 44 48.58 -51.19 -15.05
N LEU A 45 48.76 -50.13 -14.27
CA LEU A 45 49.77 -49.10 -14.56
C LEU A 45 51.19 -49.66 -14.50
N ALA A 46 51.50 -50.48 -13.48
CA ALA A 46 52.77 -51.17 -13.40
C ALA A 46 52.98 -52.13 -14.60
N PHE A 47 51.94 -52.87 -14.98
CA PHE A 47 51.98 -53.76 -16.15
C PHE A 47 52.25 -52.99 -17.46
N LEU A 48 51.53 -51.90 -17.70
CA LEU A 48 51.68 -51.07 -18.91
C LEU A 48 53.02 -50.33 -18.98
N SER A 49 53.69 -50.11 -17.85
CA SER A 49 55.05 -49.55 -17.83
C SER A 49 56.11 -50.49 -18.39
N GLU A 50 55.84 -51.80 -18.37
CA GLU A 50 56.73 -52.86 -18.86
C GLU A 50 56.27 -53.49 -20.18
N ASN A 51 54.99 -53.31 -20.56
CA ASN A 51 54.35 -53.95 -21.72
C ASN A 51 53.42 -52.93 -22.41
N ASP A 52 53.89 -52.27 -23.46
CA ASP A 52 53.18 -51.20 -24.15
C ASP A 52 52.41 -51.64 -25.41
N ASP A 53 52.42 -52.94 -25.70
CA ASP A 53 51.84 -53.60 -26.87
C ASP A 53 50.53 -54.37 -26.59
N GLU A 54 50.03 -54.33 -25.35
CA GLU A 54 48.84 -55.10 -24.93
C GLU A 54 47.54 -54.31 -25.11
N ALA A 55 46.81 -54.59 -26.19
CA ALA A 55 45.63 -53.83 -26.61
C ALA A 55 44.51 -53.80 -25.55
N ASN A 56 44.16 -54.96 -24.97
CA ASN A 56 43.08 -55.08 -23.99
C ASN A 56 43.41 -54.35 -22.67
N ALA A 57 44.70 -54.26 -22.31
CA ALA A 57 45.15 -53.50 -21.14
C ALA A 57 44.86 -52.00 -21.27
N TYR A 58 45.10 -51.41 -22.46
CA TYR A 58 44.75 -50.00 -22.72
C TYR A 58 43.24 -49.74 -22.76
N PHE A 59 42.43 -50.70 -23.25
CA PHE A 59 40.97 -50.59 -23.19
C PHE A 59 40.48 -50.44 -21.74
N TYR A 60 40.92 -51.34 -20.86
CA TYR A 60 40.54 -51.29 -19.45
C TYR A 60 41.13 -50.09 -18.70
N LEU A 61 42.28 -49.56 -19.13
CA LEU A 61 42.78 -48.29 -18.62
C LEU A 61 41.79 -47.16 -18.93
N GLY A 62 41.24 -47.13 -20.14
CA GLY A 62 40.16 -46.22 -20.53
C GLY A 62 38.91 -46.39 -19.65
N GLU A 63 38.45 -47.62 -19.43
CA GLU A 63 37.28 -47.91 -18.58
C GLU A 63 37.47 -47.48 -17.12
N ILE A 64 38.67 -47.71 -16.56
CA ILE A 64 39.02 -47.26 -15.21
C ILE A 64 38.96 -45.74 -15.13
N ILE A 65 39.57 -45.04 -16.09
CA ILE A 65 39.57 -43.56 -16.09
C ILE A 65 38.13 -43.04 -16.23
N VAL A 66 37.31 -43.62 -17.12
CA VAL A 66 35.89 -43.25 -17.28
C VAL A 66 35.12 -43.45 -15.98
N SER A 67 35.33 -44.56 -15.26
CA SER A 67 34.66 -44.81 -13.98
C SER A 67 35.00 -43.79 -12.90
N LYS A 68 36.14 -43.10 -13.04
CA LYS A 68 36.58 -42.05 -12.12
C LYS A 68 36.04 -40.68 -12.51
N LEU A 69 35.66 -40.45 -13.76
CA LEU A 69 35.17 -39.15 -14.23
C LEU A 69 33.98 -38.65 -13.40
N ASP A 70 33.06 -39.54 -13.02
CA ASP A 70 31.86 -39.20 -12.23
C ASP A 70 32.17 -38.82 -10.76
N THR A 71 33.42 -38.99 -10.32
CA THR A 71 33.87 -38.62 -8.98
C THR A 71 34.60 -37.28 -8.91
N ILE A 72 35.06 -36.79 -10.07
CA ILE A 72 35.84 -35.56 -10.21
C ILE A 72 34.91 -34.36 -10.10
N PRO A 73 35.21 -33.38 -9.23
CA PRO A 73 34.44 -32.15 -9.20
C PRO A 73 34.59 -31.39 -10.53
N ILE A 74 33.47 -31.03 -11.14
CA ILE A 74 33.43 -30.27 -12.40
C ILE A 74 33.53 -28.75 -12.18
N PHE A 75 33.37 -28.31 -10.93
CA PHE A 75 33.54 -26.92 -10.49
C PHE A 75 34.60 -26.84 -9.38
N PRO A 76 35.31 -25.70 -9.23
CA PRO A 76 35.18 -24.43 -9.94
C PRO A 76 35.77 -24.41 -11.36
N THR A 77 36.54 -25.43 -11.76
CA THR A 77 37.12 -25.55 -13.12
C THR A 77 36.99 -26.98 -13.63
N HIS A 78 36.80 -27.16 -14.93
CA HIS A 78 36.69 -28.48 -15.56
C HIS A 78 38.04 -29.08 -16.02
N ASN A 79 39.17 -28.38 -15.82
CA ASN A 79 40.50 -28.79 -16.30
C ASN A 79 40.92 -30.22 -15.88
N GLN A 80 40.57 -30.64 -14.66
CA GLN A 80 40.89 -31.99 -14.19
C GLN A 80 40.05 -33.05 -14.91
N PHE A 81 38.78 -32.75 -15.14
CA PHE A 81 37.87 -33.60 -15.91
C PHE A 81 38.38 -33.71 -17.35
N ASP A 82 38.72 -32.60 -18.00
CA ASP A 82 39.27 -32.57 -19.36
C ASP A 82 40.55 -33.39 -19.47
N SER A 83 41.48 -33.22 -18.53
CA SER A 83 42.74 -33.95 -18.52
C SER A 83 42.51 -35.46 -18.40
N MET A 84 41.59 -35.89 -17.52
CA MET A 84 41.27 -37.31 -17.38
C MET A 84 40.50 -37.85 -18.59
N ALA A 85 39.53 -37.11 -19.12
CA ALA A 85 38.78 -37.50 -20.31
C ALA A 85 39.69 -37.67 -21.53
N ASN A 86 40.63 -36.73 -21.73
CA ASN A 86 41.63 -36.84 -22.81
C ASN A 86 42.55 -38.05 -22.63
N LYS A 87 42.97 -38.38 -21.39
CA LYS A 87 43.72 -39.61 -21.11
C LYS A 87 42.93 -40.88 -21.40
N ALA A 88 41.62 -40.88 -21.10
CA ALA A 88 40.75 -42.01 -21.46
C ALA A 88 40.64 -42.17 -22.98
N ILE A 89 40.45 -41.06 -23.72
CA ILE A 89 40.40 -41.07 -25.19
C ILE A 89 41.73 -41.58 -25.76
N GLU A 90 42.87 -41.13 -25.23
CA GLU A 90 44.20 -41.60 -25.65
C GLU A 90 44.37 -43.10 -25.42
N ALA A 91 43.94 -43.61 -24.26
CA ALA A 91 43.97 -45.04 -23.94
C ALA A 91 43.10 -45.86 -24.91
N TYR A 92 41.88 -45.41 -25.23
CA TYR A 92 41.04 -46.09 -26.23
C TYR A 92 41.65 -46.05 -27.63
N LYS A 93 42.19 -44.90 -28.06
CA LYS A 93 42.86 -44.79 -29.37
C LYS A 93 44.06 -45.73 -29.48
N LYS A 94 44.88 -45.80 -28.43
CA LYS A 94 46.02 -46.73 -28.37
C LYS A 94 45.55 -48.19 -28.37
N SER A 95 44.42 -48.50 -27.72
CA SER A 95 43.81 -49.82 -27.81
C SER A 95 43.36 -50.14 -29.24
N ILE A 96 42.66 -49.23 -29.93
CA ILE A 96 42.24 -49.40 -31.34
C ILE A 96 43.44 -49.70 -32.25
N GLU A 97 44.53 -48.95 -32.09
CA GLU A 97 45.77 -49.13 -32.88
C GLU A 97 46.40 -50.52 -32.70
N LEU A 98 46.31 -51.08 -31.49
CA LEU A 98 46.92 -52.38 -31.15
C LEU A 98 46.01 -53.58 -31.41
N VAL A 99 44.69 -53.40 -31.55
CA VAL A 99 43.76 -54.50 -31.87
C VAL A 99 43.85 -54.86 -33.36
N ASP A 100 44.48 -56.00 -33.64
CA ASP A 100 44.52 -56.62 -34.98
C ASP A 100 43.92 -58.05 -34.99
N ASP A 101 43.82 -58.66 -36.18
CA ASP A 101 43.25 -60.02 -36.36
C ASP A 101 44.05 -61.10 -35.64
N ARG A 102 45.34 -60.85 -35.41
CA ARG A 102 46.24 -61.78 -34.75
C ARG A 102 46.01 -61.75 -33.25
N GLU A 103 45.86 -60.56 -32.69
CA GLU A 103 45.60 -60.31 -31.27
C GLU A 103 44.26 -60.92 -30.85
N VAL A 104 43.18 -60.63 -31.58
CA VAL A 104 41.84 -61.18 -31.26
C VAL A 104 41.82 -62.71 -31.31
N ARG A 105 42.58 -63.34 -32.21
CA ARG A 105 42.67 -64.81 -32.28
C ARG A 105 43.54 -65.43 -31.18
N LYS A 106 44.56 -64.71 -30.73
CA LYS A 106 45.50 -65.16 -29.68
C LYS A 106 44.87 -65.04 -28.30
N ASN A 107 44.03 -64.04 -28.09
CA ASN A 107 43.47 -63.63 -26.81
C ASN A 107 41.92 -63.57 -26.86
N ASP A 108 41.29 -64.59 -27.44
CA ASP A 108 39.83 -64.67 -27.63
C ASP A 108 39.02 -64.54 -26.33
N ASP A 109 39.54 -65.10 -25.24
CA ASP A 109 38.98 -64.98 -23.88
C ASP A 109 38.76 -63.51 -23.46
N TYR A 110 39.64 -62.59 -23.86
CA TYR A 110 39.56 -61.17 -23.45
C TYR A 110 38.52 -60.37 -24.22
N TYR A 111 38.11 -60.86 -25.38
CA TYR A 111 37.13 -60.23 -26.26
C TYR A 111 35.82 -61.01 -26.33
N ALA A 112 35.60 -61.95 -25.40
CA ALA A 112 34.42 -62.81 -25.36
C ALA A 112 33.08 -62.03 -25.38
N ALA A 113 33.07 -60.79 -24.88
CA ALA A 113 31.90 -59.91 -24.92
C ALA A 113 31.43 -59.55 -26.34
N TYR A 114 32.33 -59.59 -27.33
CA TYR A 114 32.05 -59.27 -28.73
C TYR A 114 31.75 -60.51 -29.58
N ASN A 115 31.70 -61.70 -28.97
CA ASN A 115 31.46 -62.94 -29.69
C ASN A 115 30.01 -63.01 -30.17
N ARG A 116 29.82 -63.04 -31.50
CA ARG A 116 28.49 -63.10 -32.12
C ARG A 116 28.43 -64.13 -33.24
N ARG A 117 27.21 -64.58 -33.53
CA ARG A 117 26.96 -65.51 -34.64
C ARG A 117 27.00 -64.76 -35.96
N ASP A 118 27.91 -65.15 -36.85
CA ASP A 118 27.95 -64.60 -38.20
C ASP A 118 26.73 -65.11 -39.00
N LEU A 119 25.90 -64.18 -39.47
CA LEU A 119 24.64 -64.48 -40.15
C LEU A 119 24.82 -65.23 -41.48
N ARG A 120 25.98 -65.10 -42.14
CA ARG A 120 26.26 -65.71 -43.44
C ARG A 120 26.83 -67.12 -43.32
N THR A 121 27.62 -67.37 -42.29
CA THR A 121 28.34 -68.66 -42.11
C THR A 121 27.82 -69.51 -40.96
N GLY A 122 26.99 -68.93 -40.08
CA GLY A 122 26.44 -69.58 -38.90
C GLY A 122 27.45 -69.87 -37.78
N LYS A 123 28.74 -69.53 -37.98
CA LYS A 123 29.81 -69.72 -36.99
C LYS A 123 29.86 -68.55 -36.02
N PHE A 124 30.21 -68.85 -34.77
CA PHE A 124 30.53 -67.84 -33.78
C PHE A 124 31.94 -67.32 -34.03
N GLY A 125 32.10 -66.00 -33.94
CA GLY A 125 33.39 -65.34 -34.09
C GLY A 125 33.31 -63.90 -33.65
N ILE A 126 34.48 -63.35 -33.31
CA ILE A 126 34.65 -61.96 -32.93
C ILE A 126 35.15 -61.22 -34.17
N LYS A 127 34.47 -60.14 -34.57
CA LYS A 127 34.93 -59.28 -35.67
C LYS A 127 35.58 -58.04 -35.09
N ILE A 128 36.77 -57.70 -35.59
CA ILE A 128 37.49 -56.47 -35.19
C ILE A 128 36.63 -55.24 -35.35
N SER A 129 35.85 -55.16 -36.44
CA SER A 129 34.97 -54.03 -36.72
C SER A 129 34.00 -53.73 -35.57
N ASP A 130 33.57 -54.74 -34.82
CA ASP A 130 32.65 -54.54 -33.70
C ASP A 130 33.38 -54.01 -32.46
N ILE A 131 34.62 -54.45 -32.24
CA ILE A 131 35.48 -53.95 -31.16
C ILE A 131 35.84 -52.50 -31.44
N HIS A 132 36.32 -52.19 -32.65
CA HIS A 132 36.65 -50.82 -33.06
C HIS A 132 35.43 -49.90 -32.96
N LEU A 133 34.26 -50.33 -33.46
CA LEU A 133 33.04 -49.55 -33.36
C LEU A 133 32.64 -49.28 -31.90
N ASP A 134 32.72 -50.26 -31.01
CA ASP A 134 32.44 -50.05 -29.59
C ASP A 134 33.41 -49.05 -28.94
N TYR A 135 34.71 -49.15 -29.26
CA TYR A 135 35.72 -48.23 -28.74
C TYR A 135 35.54 -46.80 -29.29
N GLU A 136 35.21 -46.66 -30.56
CA GLU A 136 34.87 -45.38 -31.19
C GLU A 136 33.63 -44.77 -30.55
N ASN A 137 32.58 -45.57 -30.31
CA ASN A 137 31.38 -45.11 -29.60
C ASN A 137 31.70 -44.64 -28.17
N LYS A 138 32.62 -45.31 -27.46
CA LYS A 138 33.08 -44.88 -26.14
C LYS A 138 33.86 -43.56 -26.19
N ILE A 139 34.74 -43.40 -27.17
CA ILE A 139 35.45 -42.13 -27.41
C ILE A 139 34.45 -41.00 -27.68
N GLU A 140 33.45 -41.26 -28.52
CA GLU A 140 32.46 -40.25 -28.89
C GLU A 140 31.59 -39.87 -27.68
N ALA A 141 31.16 -40.84 -26.87
CA ALA A 141 30.43 -40.56 -25.63
C ALA A 141 31.24 -39.69 -24.65
N ILE A 142 32.57 -39.84 -24.58
CA ILE A 142 33.43 -38.99 -23.74
C ILE A 142 33.53 -37.58 -24.33
N ARG A 143 33.63 -37.44 -25.65
CA ARG A 143 33.66 -36.14 -26.33
C ARG A 143 32.35 -35.38 -26.18
N GLU A 144 31.22 -36.06 -26.31
CA GLU A 144 29.90 -35.48 -26.06
C GLU A 144 29.79 -34.96 -24.61
N LYS A 145 30.26 -35.75 -23.63
CA LYS A 145 30.33 -35.30 -22.23
C LYS A 145 31.22 -34.08 -22.04
N LEU A 146 32.37 -33.99 -22.74
CA LEU A 146 33.25 -32.83 -22.68
C LEU A 146 32.58 -31.57 -23.25
N GLY A 147 31.97 -31.68 -24.43
CA GLY A 147 31.24 -30.57 -25.04
C GLY A 147 30.09 -30.09 -24.17
N LEU A 148 29.33 -31.02 -23.56
CA LEU A 148 28.27 -30.67 -22.61
C LEU A 148 28.82 -29.93 -21.39
N LEU A 149 29.98 -30.34 -20.87
CA LEU A 149 30.59 -29.70 -19.70
C LEU A 149 31.09 -28.28 -20.00
N GLU A 150 31.69 -28.07 -21.17
CA GLU A 150 32.09 -26.73 -21.64
C GLU A 150 30.87 -25.81 -21.76
N ASP A 151 29.79 -26.30 -22.36
CA ASP A 151 28.50 -25.60 -22.46
C ASP A 151 27.94 -25.22 -21.07
N ILE A 152 27.93 -26.16 -20.12
CA ILE A 152 27.48 -25.93 -18.74
C ILE A 152 28.32 -24.84 -18.09
N TYR A 153 29.64 -24.85 -18.29
CA TYR A 153 30.54 -23.86 -17.71
C TYR A 153 30.29 -22.45 -18.27
N GLN A 154 30.09 -22.33 -19.59
CA GLN A 154 29.74 -21.04 -20.21
C GLN A 154 28.38 -20.52 -19.72
N LEU A 155 27.39 -21.40 -19.61
CA LEU A 155 26.07 -21.04 -19.08
C LEU A 155 26.14 -20.62 -17.62
N LYS A 156 26.97 -21.26 -16.79
CA LYS A 156 27.21 -20.84 -15.40
C LYS A 156 27.74 -19.42 -15.34
N ILE A 157 28.76 -19.10 -16.14
CA ILE A 157 29.35 -17.75 -16.18
C ILE A 157 28.32 -16.72 -16.63
N SER A 158 27.57 -17.01 -17.70
CA SER A 158 26.52 -16.12 -18.19
C SER A 158 25.46 -15.87 -17.12
N THR A 159 24.98 -16.95 -16.48
CA THR A 159 23.95 -16.90 -15.44
C THR A 159 24.40 -16.08 -14.24
N LEU A 160 25.65 -16.27 -13.78
CA LEU A 160 26.24 -15.47 -12.71
C LEU A 160 26.30 -13.99 -13.06
N SER A 161 26.76 -13.66 -14.26
CA SER A 161 26.82 -12.27 -14.73
C SER A 161 25.43 -11.65 -14.86
N SER A 162 24.45 -12.39 -15.38
CA SER A 162 23.05 -11.96 -15.47
C SER A 162 22.43 -11.76 -14.08
N TYR A 163 22.73 -12.63 -13.12
CA TYR A 163 22.29 -12.50 -11.73
C TYR A 163 22.85 -11.25 -11.07
N GLU A 164 24.17 -11.01 -11.18
CA GLU A 164 24.82 -9.83 -10.62
C GLU A 164 24.26 -8.53 -11.22
N ASN A 165 24.11 -8.47 -12.54
CA ASN A 165 23.53 -7.32 -13.24
C ASN A 165 22.07 -7.07 -12.80
N PHE A 166 21.25 -8.12 -12.75
CA PHE A 166 19.87 -8.01 -12.29
C PHE A 166 19.78 -7.53 -10.84
N SER A 167 20.58 -8.13 -9.95
CA SER A 167 20.64 -7.77 -8.53
C SER A 167 21.05 -6.30 -8.34
N GLU A 168 22.03 -5.83 -9.10
CA GLU A 168 22.48 -4.43 -9.05
C GLU A 168 21.38 -3.47 -9.51
N LYS A 169 20.68 -3.79 -10.61
CA LYS A 169 19.57 -2.97 -11.12
C LYS A 169 18.43 -2.87 -10.10
N ILE A 170 18.04 -3.99 -9.49
CA ILE A 170 16.99 -4.02 -8.45
C ILE A 170 17.41 -3.21 -7.22
N LEU A 171 18.64 -3.38 -6.74
CA LEU A 171 19.12 -2.69 -5.55
C LEU A 171 19.21 -1.17 -5.80
N LYS A 172 19.68 -0.74 -6.98
CA LYS A 172 19.65 0.67 -7.39
C LYS A 172 18.24 1.22 -7.47
N PHE A 173 17.31 0.45 -8.02
CA PHE A 173 15.91 0.84 -8.16
C PHE A 173 15.22 0.98 -6.79
N GLN A 174 15.37 -0.02 -5.92
CA GLN A 174 14.80 0.00 -4.58
C GLN A 174 15.40 1.14 -3.73
N ASN A 175 16.71 1.39 -3.81
CA ASN A 175 17.32 2.48 -3.04
C ASN A 175 16.91 3.88 -3.51
N LYS A 176 16.39 4.01 -4.74
CA LYS A 176 15.88 5.30 -5.25
C LYS A 176 14.58 5.72 -4.57
N PHE A 177 13.76 4.75 -4.10
CA PHE A 177 12.45 5.03 -3.51
C PHE A 177 12.30 4.35 -2.15
N PRO A 178 11.92 5.09 -1.09
CA PRO A 178 11.88 4.54 0.26
C PRO A 178 10.84 3.41 0.43
N ASP A 179 9.72 3.49 -0.30
CA ASP A 179 8.67 2.49 -0.29
C ASP A 179 7.87 2.49 -1.61
N GLU A 180 6.97 1.50 -1.74
CA GLU A 180 6.09 1.34 -2.91
C GLU A 180 5.26 2.58 -3.18
N LEU A 181 4.71 3.21 -2.14
CA LEU A 181 3.85 4.38 -2.28
C LEU A 181 4.63 5.57 -2.86
N ALA A 182 5.83 5.81 -2.33
CA ALA A 182 6.72 6.84 -2.86
C ALA A 182 7.12 6.53 -4.31
N PHE A 183 7.33 5.28 -4.69
CA PHE A 183 7.57 4.92 -6.09
C PHE A 183 6.36 5.26 -6.96
N LEU A 184 5.16 4.81 -6.60
CA LEU A 184 3.93 5.09 -7.34
C LEU A 184 3.72 6.59 -7.56
N LEU A 185 3.89 7.38 -6.50
CA LEU A 185 3.67 8.83 -6.53
C LEU A 185 4.81 9.62 -7.20
N ARG A 186 6.04 9.12 -7.21
CA ARG A 186 7.18 9.83 -7.84
C ARG A 186 7.54 9.33 -9.23
N ALA A 187 6.99 8.20 -9.66
CA ALA A 187 7.32 7.58 -10.92
C ALA A 187 7.09 8.54 -12.10
N LYS A 188 8.13 8.64 -12.94
CA LYS A 188 8.12 9.30 -14.25
C LYS A 188 8.17 8.24 -15.34
N GLN A 189 7.95 8.63 -16.59
CA GLN A 189 8.06 7.71 -17.73
C GLN A 189 9.41 6.97 -17.75
N GLU A 190 10.51 7.67 -17.48
CA GLU A 190 11.85 7.08 -17.39
C GLU A 190 11.97 5.97 -16.33
N ASP A 191 11.17 6.02 -15.27
CA ASP A 191 11.19 5.01 -14.22
C ASP A 191 10.33 3.79 -14.58
N ILE A 192 9.27 3.99 -15.37
CA ILE A 192 8.49 2.91 -15.99
C ILE A 192 9.35 2.16 -17.03
N ASP A 193 10.12 2.88 -17.82
CA ASP A 193 11.05 2.28 -18.79
C ASP A 193 12.13 1.44 -18.08
N LYS A 194 12.61 1.91 -16.92
CA LYS A 194 13.54 1.13 -16.06
C LYS A 194 12.89 -0.13 -15.49
N LEU A 195 11.62 -0.09 -15.09
CA LEU A 195 10.91 -1.30 -14.68
C LEU A 195 10.91 -2.35 -15.80
N THR A 196 10.64 -1.92 -17.03
CA THR A 196 10.63 -2.79 -18.21
C THR A 196 12.02 -3.40 -18.46
N ASP A 197 13.09 -2.61 -18.32
CA ASP A 197 14.48 -3.09 -18.42
C ASP A 197 14.85 -4.10 -17.31
N ILE A 198 14.35 -3.87 -16.08
CA ILE A 198 14.52 -4.79 -14.96
C ILE A 198 13.81 -6.12 -15.24
N VAL A 199 12.54 -6.08 -15.68
CA VAL A 199 11.77 -7.29 -16.05
C VAL A 199 12.45 -8.05 -17.19
N THR A 200 12.97 -7.34 -18.20
CA THR A 200 13.73 -7.96 -19.30
C THR A 200 15.00 -8.65 -18.79
N SER A 201 15.70 -8.02 -17.84
CA SER A 201 16.90 -8.59 -17.23
C SER A 201 16.59 -9.82 -16.36
N TYR A 202 15.47 -9.78 -15.62
CA TYR A 202 14.94 -10.93 -14.86
C TYR A 202 14.60 -12.10 -15.79
N ASN A 203 13.82 -11.86 -16.85
CA ASN A 203 13.42 -12.91 -17.79
C ASN A 203 14.64 -13.54 -18.47
N LYS A 204 15.64 -12.73 -18.83
CA LYS A 204 16.93 -13.23 -19.34
C LYS A 204 17.63 -14.15 -18.34
N LEU A 205 17.73 -13.73 -17.07
CA LEU A 205 18.31 -14.55 -16.00
C LEU A 205 17.58 -15.89 -15.86
N ILE A 206 16.25 -15.89 -15.82
CA ILE A 206 15.45 -17.12 -15.67
C ILE A 206 15.69 -18.07 -16.85
N VAL A 207 15.73 -17.58 -18.08
CA VAL A 207 15.98 -18.39 -19.28
C VAL A 207 17.39 -18.99 -19.26
N GLU A 208 18.40 -18.19 -18.92
CA GLU A 208 19.80 -18.65 -18.82
C GLU A 208 19.97 -19.68 -17.69
N TYR A 209 19.39 -19.42 -16.52
CA TYR A 209 19.44 -20.33 -15.39
C TYR A 209 18.69 -21.64 -15.67
N THR A 210 17.52 -21.59 -16.29
CA THR A 210 16.76 -22.78 -16.67
C THR A 210 17.58 -23.65 -17.62
N SER A 211 18.17 -23.04 -18.65
CA SER A 211 19.04 -23.73 -19.61
C SER A 211 20.28 -24.35 -18.92
N PHE A 212 20.87 -23.63 -17.97
CA PHE A 212 21.97 -24.12 -17.15
C PHE A 212 21.55 -25.34 -16.31
N SER A 213 20.42 -25.23 -15.60
CA SER A 213 19.91 -26.26 -14.71
C SER A 213 19.54 -27.54 -15.46
N GLU A 214 18.88 -27.43 -16.62
CA GLU A 214 18.51 -28.56 -17.45
C GLU A 214 19.75 -29.31 -17.95
N LYS A 215 20.77 -28.60 -18.46
CA LYS A 215 22.01 -29.22 -18.93
C LYS A 215 22.81 -29.85 -17.78
N LEU A 216 22.91 -29.18 -16.64
CA LEU A 216 23.61 -29.71 -15.47
C LEU A 216 22.92 -30.96 -14.92
N ASN A 217 21.59 -30.94 -14.80
CA ASN A 217 20.81 -32.08 -14.32
C ASN A 217 20.84 -33.24 -15.34
N ALA A 218 20.87 -32.97 -16.65
CA ALA A 218 21.04 -33.98 -17.69
C ALA A 218 22.40 -34.72 -17.62
N MET A 219 23.44 -34.08 -17.09
CA MET A 219 24.74 -34.72 -16.84
C MET A 219 24.65 -35.82 -15.77
N ASN A 220 23.60 -35.82 -14.93
CA ASN A 220 23.37 -36.77 -13.84
C ASN A 220 24.57 -36.92 -12.88
N HIS A 221 25.28 -35.82 -12.62
CA HIS A 221 26.45 -35.86 -11.74
C HIS A 221 26.00 -35.96 -10.26
N PRO A 222 26.51 -36.92 -9.47
CA PRO A 222 25.96 -37.23 -8.14
C PRO A 222 26.15 -36.12 -7.09
N LYS A 223 27.05 -35.16 -7.34
CA LYS A 223 27.34 -34.04 -6.43
C LYS A 223 26.72 -32.71 -6.83
N HIS A 224 26.12 -32.62 -8.02
CA HIS A 224 25.66 -31.34 -8.57
C HIS A 224 24.25 -31.50 -9.11
N GLN A 225 23.31 -30.79 -8.49
CA GLN A 225 21.93 -30.63 -8.93
C GLN A 225 21.60 -29.16 -8.79
N ALA A 226 20.98 -28.57 -9.81
CA ALA A 226 20.50 -27.20 -9.76
C ALA A 226 18.98 -27.19 -9.63
N ASP A 227 18.47 -26.29 -8.79
CA ASP A 227 17.04 -26.11 -8.54
C ASP A 227 16.65 -24.62 -8.55
N LEU A 228 15.52 -24.34 -9.19
CA LEU A 228 14.95 -23.00 -9.34
C LEU A 228 13.69 -22.87 -8.49
N ASN A 229 13.75 -22.05 -7.44
CA ASN A 229 12.63 -21.78 -6.57
C ASN A 229 12.15 -20.33 -6.76
N ILE A 230 10.97 -20.17 -7.38
CA ILE A 230 10.32 -18.88 -7.61
C ILE A 230 9.26 -18.62 -6.54
N SER A 231 9.42 -17.56 -5.76
CA SER A 231 8.49 -17.14 -4.69
C SER A 231 7.75 -15.85 -5.03
N LYS A 232 6.60 -15.58 -4.41
CA LYS A 232 5.84 -14.34 -4.67
C LYS A 232 6.38 -13.17 -3.83
N ILE A 233 6.40 -11.98 -4.41
CA ILE A 233 6.71 -10.72 -3.70
C ILE A 233 5.44 -10.25 -2.99
N GLU A 234 5.49 -10.13 -1.68
CA GLU A 234 4.35 -9.64 -0.88
C GLU A 234 4.46 -8.14 -0.61
N ASN A 235 5.68 -7.62 -0.46
CA ASN A 235 5.91 -6.22 -0.13
C ASN A 235 7.19 -5.66 -0.79
N TRP A 236 7.29 -4.32 -0.82
CA TRP A 236 8.44 -3.59 -1.36
C TRP A 236 9.79 -3.98 -0.74
N ASN A 237 9.81 -4.37 0.53
CA ASN A 237 11.05 -4.73 1.24
C ASN A 237 11.58 -6.11 0.78
N ASP A 238 10.74 -6.95 0.20
CA ASP A 238 11.13 -8.24 -0.35
C ASP A 238 11.93 -8.11 -1.66
N LEU A 239 11.91 -6.94 -2.32
CA LEU A 239 12.66 -6.70 -3.56
C LEU A 239 14.17 -6.92 -3.39
N ASN A 240 14.74 -6.78 -2.19
CA ASN A 240 16.18 -6.98 -1.96
C ASN A 240 16.57 -8.43 -1.59
N LYS A 241 15.61 -9.35 -1.49
CA LYS A 241 15.89 -10.69 -0.97
C LYS A 241 16.29 -11.63 -2.10
N LEU A 242 17.42 -11.37 -2.74
CA LEU A 242 18.02 -12.28 -3.70
C LEU A 242 18.98 -13.22 -2.99
N LYS A 243 18.75 -14.54 -3.12
CA LYS A 243 19.62 -15.56 -2.55
C LYS A 243 20.05 -16.53 -3.63
N PHE A 244 21.33 -16.50 -3.95
CA PHE A 244 21.93 -17.50 -4.81
C PHE A 244 22.97 -18.30 -4.03
N ASP A 245 22.65 -19.57 -3.79
CA ASP A 245 23.60 -20.53 -3.25
C ASP A 245 24.51 -21.01 -4.38
N GLN A 246 25.67 -20.37 -4.51
CA GLN A 246 26.65 -20.69 -5.55
C GLN A 246 27.26 -22.09 -5.38
N GLU A 247 27.25 -22.67 -4.18
CA GLU A 247 27.85 -23.97 -3.91
C GLU A 247 26.94 -25.11 -4.36
N ASN A 248 25.66 -25.00 -4.03
CA ASN A 248 24.64 -25.98 -4.40
C ASN A 248 23.91 -25.64 -5.70
N PHE A 249 24.24 -24.50 -6.34
CA PHE A 249 23.56 -23.98 -7.52
C PHE A 249 22.06 -23.78 -7.32
N ASN A 250 21.59 -23.53 -6.11
CA ASN A 250 20.17 -23.31 -5.85
C ASN A 250 19.85 -21.82 -5.97
N LEU A 251 18.93 -21.47 -6.87
CA LEU A 251 18.47 -20.10 -7.05
C LEU A 251 17.10 -19.91 -6.40
N GLU A 252 17.09 -19.16 -5.30
CA GLU A 252 15.87 -18.66 -4.68
C GLU A 252 15.64 -17.23 -5.15
N ILE A 253 14.66 -17.04 -6.02
CA ILE A 253 14.32 -15.74 -6.60
C ILE A 253 12.84 -15.46 -6.45
N TYR A 254 12.48 -14.19 -6.38
CA TYR A 254 11.07 -13.81 -6.39
C TYR A 254 10.54 -13.60 -7.81
N ASP A 255 9.21 -13.64 -7.96
CA ASP A 255 8.52 -13.34 -9.21
C ASP A 255 8.44 -11.83 -9.44
N TYR A 256 9.55 -11.26 -9.93
CA TYR A 256 9.66 -9.84 -10.22
C TYR A 256 8.82 -9.43 -11.44
N GLU A 257 8.62 -10.31 -12.42
CA GLU A 257 7.80 -10.01 -13.58
C GLU A 257 6.36 -9.69 -13.16
N ALA A 258 5.72 -10.60 -12.42
CA ALA A 258 4.33 -10.39 -11.99
C ALA A 258 4.17 -9.15 -11.10
N TYR A 259 5.09 -8.92 -10.16
CA TYR A 259 5.00 -7.80 -9.23
C TYR A 259 5.26 -6.45 -9.91
N LEU A 260 6.32 -6.32 -10.71
CA LEU A 260 6.68 -5.07 -11.36
C LEU A 260 5.70 -4.68 -12.47
N SER A 261 5.15 -5.65 -13.22
CA SER A 261 4.10 -5.38 -14.19
C SER A 261 2.81 -4.88 -13.52
N LYS A 262 2.45 -5.40 -12.34
CA LYS A 262 1.32 -4.89 -11.57
C LYS A 262 1.54 -3.45 -11.11
N LEU A 263 2.75 -3.11 -10.67
CA LEU A 263 3.08 -1.73 -10.30
C LEU A 263 3.02 -0.78 -11.50
N GLN A 264 3.53 -1.20 -12.65
CA GLN A 264 3.42 -0.42 -13.89
C GLN A 264 1.95 -0.17 -14.26
N GLU A 265 1.12 -1.22 -14.23
CA GLU A 265 -0.31 -1.10 -14.51
C GLU A 265 -0.99 -0.11 -13.55
N ARG A 266 -0.66 -0.18 -12.26
CA ARG A 266 -1.18 0.73 -11.24
C ARG A 266 -0.78 2.19 -11.51
N ILE A 267 0.46 2.44 -11.91
CA ILE A 267 0.93 3.79 -12.27
C ILE A 267 0.15 4.33 -13.48
N GLU A 268 0.04 3.54 -14.54
CA GLU A 268 -0.57 3.95 -15.80
C GLU A 268 -2.09 4.15 -15.67
N LYS A 269 -2.79 3.25 -14.98
CA LYS A 269 -4.26 3.24 -14.91
C LYS A 269 -4.83 4.03 -13.74
N GLU A 270 -4.11 4.13 -12.62
CA GLU A 270 -4.63 4.76 -11.41
C GLU A 270 -3.89 6.06 -11.10
N VAL A 271 -2.57 6.02 -10.96
CA VAL A 271 -1.81 7.17 -10.42
C VAL A 271 -1.70 8.33 -11.41
N ILE A 272 -1.41 8.07 -12.69
CA ILE A 272 -1.32 9.13 -13.70
C ILE A 272 -2.66 9.85 -13.87
N PRO A 273 -3.80 9.15 -14.08
CA PRO A 273 -5.11 9.81 -14.13
C PRO A 273 -5.47 10.54 -12.84
N PHE A 274 -5.14 9.97 -11.68
CA PHE A 274 -5.34 10.62 -10.39
C PHE A 274 -4.60 11.95 -10.27
N LYS A 275 -3.31 12.00 -10.63
CA LYS A 275 -2.54 13.26 -10.62
C LYS A 275 -3.10 14.30 -11.57
N ALA A 276 -3.51 13.88 -12.77
CA ALA A 276 -4.13 14.77 -13.74
C ALA A 276 -5.47 15.34 -13.21
N LEU A 277 -6.28 14.51 -12.56
CA LEU A 277 -7.52 14.93 -11.91
C LEU A 277 -7.25 15.90 -10.77
N LEU A 278 -6.26 15.61 -9.91
CA LEU A 278 -5.86 16.48 -8.80
C LEU A 278 -5.48 17.88 -9.30
N LEU A 279 -4.60 17.97 -10.31
CA LEU A 279 -4.20 19.25 -10.90
C LEU A 279 -5.38 19.99 -11.53
N LYS A 280 -6.25 19.26 -12.24
CA LYS A 280 -7.47 19.83 -12.80
C LYS A 280 -8.37 20.42 -11.71
N THR A 281 -8.65 19.68 -10.64
CA THR A 281 -9.50 20.13 -9.53
C THR A 281 -8.92 21.38 -8.85
N VAL A 282 -7.60 21.47 -8.66
CA VAL A 282 -6.97 22.68 -8.11
C VAL A 282 -7.18 23.89 -9.03
N ASN A 283 -7.00 23.71 -10.33
CA ASN A 283 -7.20 24.76 -11.32
C ASN A 283 -8.65 25.21 -11.40
N ASP A 284 -9.60 24.26 -11.38
CA ASP A 284 -11.03 24.53 -11.33
C ASP A 284 -11.36 25.32 -10.05
N PHE A 285 -10.86 24.89 -8.88
CA PHE A 285 -11.05 25.61 -7.60
C PHE A 285 -10.48 27.03 -7.64
N ASN A 286 -9.30 27.24 -8.22
CA ASN A 286 -8.72 28.57 -8.35
C ASN A 286 -9.57 29.48 -9.26
N SER A 287 -10.08 28.95 -10.36
CA SER A 287 -10.98 29.69 -11.26
C SER A 287 -12.30 30.03 -10.57
N ASP A 288 -12.89 29.07 -9.88
CA ASP A 288 -14.20 29.22 -9.24
C ASP A 288 -14.13 30.14 -8.02
N LEU A 289 -13.03 30.08 -7.25
CA LEU A 289 -12.74 31.07 -6.19
C LEU A 289 -12.73 32.49 -6.75
N SER A 290 -12.04 32.72 -7.87
CA SER A 290 -12.00 34.05 -8.51
C SER A 290 -13.38 34.50 -8.99
N ASN A 291 -14.16 33.60 -9.61
CA ASN A 291 -15.51 33.90 -10.07
C ASN A 291 -16.44 34.24 -8.89
N ASN A 292 -16.41 33.43 -7.82
CA ASN A 292 -17.25 33.62 -6.65
C ASN A 292 -16.92 34.92 -5.89
N THR A 293 -15.65 35.36 -5.89
CA THR A 293 -15.30 36.68 -5.34
C THR A 293 -15.89 37.85 -6.13
N GLU A 294 -16.17 37.67 -7.43
CA GLU A 294 -16.74 38.70 -8.31
C GLU A 294 -18.26 38.57 -8.50
N ALA A 295 -18.87 37.52 -7.96
CA ALA A 295 -20.29 37.22 -8.10
C ALA A 295 -21.18 38.40 -7.67
N GLN A 296 -22.16 38.71 -8.51
CA GLN A 296 -23.15 39.76 -8.27
C GLN A 296 -24.45 39.19 -7.68
N ASP A 297 -24.77 37.95 -8.03
CA ASP A 297 -26.00 37.25 -7.63
C ASP A 297 -25.65 35.85 -7.10
N PRO A 298 -26.39 35.31 -6.11
CA PRO A 298 -26.30 33.91 -5.71
C PRO A 298 -26.34 32.89 -6.85
N THR A 299 -27.01 33.19 -7.98
CA THR A 299 -27.05 32.27 -9.14
C THR A 299 -25.72 32.16 -9.89
N ASP A 300 -24.79 33.10 -9.69
CA ASP A 300 -23.46 33.08 -10.30
C ASP A 300 -22.47 32.22 -9.51
N LEU A 301 -22.87 31.74 -8.33
CA LEU A 301 -22.02 30.95 -7.44
C LEU A 301 -21.77 29.56 -7.99
N ARG A 302 -20.52 29.13 -7.85
CA ARG A 302 -20.08 27.77 -8.16
C ARG A 302 -19.67 27.05 -6.89
N ASP A 303 -20.17 25.84 -6.73
CA ASP A 303 -19.82 24.98 -5.62
C ASP A 303 -18.44 24.35 -5.86
N LEU A 304 -17.59 24.40 -4.82
CA LEU A 304 -16.32 23.69 -4.83
C LEU A 304 -16.51 22.34 -4.15
N GLU A 305 -16.57 21.29 -4.95
CA GLU A 305 -16.69 19.92 -4.46
C GLU A 305 -15.47 19.09 -4.84
N ILE A 306 -14.99 18.26 -3.91
CA ILE A 306 -13.93 17.29 -4.19
C ILE A 306 -14.59 16.08 -4.88
N PRO A 307 -14.23 15.75 -6.13
CA PRO A 307 -14.77 14.58 -6.80
C PRO A 307 -14.57 13.30 -5.98
N GLU A 308 -15.58 12.41 -5.94
CA GLU A 308 -15.54 11.19 -5.11
C GLU A 308 -14.32 10.31 -5.44
N ASN A 309 -14.00 10.17 -6.72
CA ASN A 309 -12.83 9.42 -7.19
C ASN A 309 -11.49 10.06 -6.73
N LEU A 310 -11.42 11.39 -6.65
CA LEU A 310 -10.26 12.08 -6.10
C LEU A 310 -10.16 11.86 -4.58
N SER A 311 -11.28 11.94 -3.86
CA SER A 311 -11.32 11.67 -2.42
C SER A 311 -10.87 10.24 -2.08
N LEU A 312 -11.35 9.24 -2.83
CA LEU A 312 -10.95 7.85 -2.66
C LEU A 312 -9.45 7.66 -2.95
N GLY A 313 -8.96 8.24 -4.05
CA GLY A 313 -7.54 8.18 -4.41
C GLY A 313 -6.64 8.85 -3.36
N LEU A 314 -7.07 9.99 -2.80
CA LEU A 314 -6.36 10.68 -1.73
C LEU A 314 -6.30 9.84 -0.45
N LYS A 315 -7.40 9.19 -0.05
CA LYS A 315 -7.40 8.31 1.13
C LYS A 315 -6.44 7.13 0.98
N GLU A 316 -6.26 6.63 -0.25
CA GLU A 316 -5.36 5.52 -0.53
C GLU A 316 -3.89 5.95 -0.63
N LEU A 317 -3.64 7.07 -1.32
CA LEU A 317 -2.29 7.50 -1.70
C LEU A 317 -1.68 8.57 -0.77
N ASP A 318 -2.50 9.40 -0.14
CA ASP A 318 -2.08 10.44 0.81
C ASP A 318 -2.47 10.03 2.24
N LYS A 319 -1.64 9.18 2.85
CA LYS A 319 -1.91 8.63 4.19
C LYS A 319 -1.96 9.69 5.30
N THR A 320 -1.38 10.87 5.09
CA THR A 320 -1.40 11.97 6.06
C THR A 320 -2.59 12.91 5.86
N ASN A 321 -3.37 12.74 4.77
CA ASN A 321 -4.46 13.62 4.35
C ASN A 321 -4.02 15.07 4.13
N THR A 322 -2.74 15.31 3.84
CA THR A 322 -2.21 16.66 3.68
C THR A 322 -2.84 17.37 2.46
N ILE A 323 -2.89 16.69 1.32
CA ILE A 323 -3.47 17.23 0.08
C ILE A 323 -4.99 17.39 0.22
N PHE A 324 -5.64 16.45 0.90
CA PHE A 324 -7.06 16.57 1.21
C PHE A 324 -7.36 17.83 2.03
N ASN A 325 -6.56 18.09 3.06
CA ASN A 325 -6.69 19.30 3.88
C ASN A 325 -6.44 20.58 3.09
N ILE A 326 -5.52 20.57 2.11
CA ILE A 326 -5.29 21.73 1.21
C ILE A 326 -6.52 22.01 0.33
N LEU A 327 -7.18 20.96 -0.17
CA LEU A 327 -8.42 21.13 -0.93
C LEU A 327 -9.57 21.60 -0.02
N ALA A 328 -9.70 21.04 1.19
CA ALA A 328 -10.67 21.50 2.18
C ALA A 328 -10.44 22.97 2.58
N TYR A 329 -9.18 23.39 2.71
CA TYR A 329 -8.82 24.77 2.92
C TYR A 329 -9.33 25.70 1.82
N LYS A 330 -9.22 25.29 0.54
CA LYS A 330 -9.74 26.08 -0.58
C LYS A 330 -11.27 26.19 -0.57
N ILE A 331 -11.97 25.12 -0.19
CA ILE A 331 -13.43 25.14 -0.02
C ILE A 331 -13.80 26.11 1.11
N GLN A 332 -13.17 25.97 2.28
CA GLN A 332 -13.39 26.86 3.41
C GLN A 332 -13.07 28.32 3.06
N LYS A 333 -12.00 28.57 2.31
CA LYS A 333 -11.65 29.91 1.82
C LYS A 333 -12.74 30.48 0.92
N ASN A 334 -13.38 29.65 0.07
CA ASN A 334 -14.50 30.07 -0.75
C ASN A 334 -15.68 30.51 0.12
N GLU A 335 -16.10 29.66 1.07
CA GLU A 335 -17.19 29.96 1.99
C GLU A 335 -16.93 31.26 2.76
N THR A 336 -15.73 31.42 3.32
CA THR A 336 -15.30 32.64 4.00
C THR A 336 -15.39 33.87 3.08
N ASN A 337 -14.93 33.77 1.83
CA ASN A 337 -14.99 34.88 0.88
C ASN A 337 -16.44 35.33 0.57
N LEU A 338 -17.40 34.40 0.57
CA LEU A 338 -18.81 34.73 0.34
C LEU A 338 -19.36 35.64 1.44
N PHE A 339 -19.00 35.40 2.71
CA PHE A 339 -19.44 36.24 3.84
C PHE A 339 -18.91 37.68 3.78
N ASN A 340 -17.89 37.96 2.98
CA ASN A 340 -17.35 39.31 2.78
C ASN A 340 -17.86 39.98 1.49
N ASN A 341 -18.67 39.28 0.69
CA ASN A 341 -19.22 39.81 -0.56
C ASN A 341 -20.46 40.67 -0.28
N ALA A 342 -20.30 41.99 -0.36
CA ALA A 342 -21.38 42.96 -0.12
C ALA A 342 -22.52 42.90 -1.14
N ASN A 343 -22.31 42.32 -2.33
CA ASN A 343 -23.37 42.15 -3.33
C ASN A 343 -24.31 41.01 -2.93
N LEU A 344 -23.75 39.91 -2.39
CA LEU A 344 -24.52 38.76 -1.91
C LEU A 344 -25.19 39.03 -0.56
N TYR A 345 -24.55 39.85 0.28
CA TYR A 345 -25.05 40.25 1.58
C TYR A 345 -25.18 41.77 1.68
N PRO A 346 -26.25 42.38 1.11
CA PRO A 346 -26.46 43.84 1.14
C PRO A 346 -26.47 44.42 2.55
N VAL A 347 -26.84 43.60 3.54
CA VAL A 347 -26.84 43.95 4.96
C VAL A 347 -25.48 44.45 5.45
N LEU A 348 -24.37 44.01 4.83
CA LEU A 348 -23.03 44.50 5.16
C LEU A 348 -22.86 46.00 4.91
N ALA A 349 -23.54 46.51 3.87
CA ALA A 349 -23.54 47.91 3.44
C ALA A 349 -24.66 48.73 4.11
N ASP A 350 -25.74 48.08 4.55
CA ASP A 350 -26.85 48.74 5.22
C ASP A 350 -26.50 49.13 6.67
N SER A 351 -26.27 50.43 6.92
CA SER A 351 -25.96 50.91 8.28
C SER A 351 -27.12 50.80 9.27
N THR A 352 -28.35 50.52 8.80
CA THR A 352 -29.56 50.56 9.64
C THR A 352 -29.82 49.24 10.39
N ASN A 353 -29.32 48.10 9.90
CA ASN A 353 -29.55 46.79 10.51
C ASN A 353 -28.30 46.25 11.23
N ILE A 354 -27.99 46.83 12.39
CA ILE A 354 -26.76 46.50 13.12
C ILE A 354 -26.73 45.05 13.66
N TYR A 355 -27.89 44.47 14.01
CA TYR A 355 -27.97 43.12 14.56
C TYR A 355 -27.67 42.04 13.52
N GLN A 356 -28.26 42.13 12.33
CA GLN A 356 -27.96 41.17 11.25
C GLN A 356 -26.50 41.27 10.81
N ARG A 357 -25.91 42.48 10.82
CA ARG A 357 -24.48 42.67 10.56
C ARG A 357 -23.62 42.04 11.63
N ALA A 358 -23.97 42.19 12.90
CA ALA A 358 -23.24 41.58 14.01
C ALA A 358 -23.25 40.06 13.88
N ASN A 359 -24.42 39.44 13.65
CA ASN A 359 -24.54 38.00 13.45
C ASN A 359 -23.71 37.50 12.26
N LEU A 360 -23.74 38.21 11.13
CA LEU A 360 -22.96 37.83 9.95
C LEU A 360 -21.46 37.97 10.20
N VAL A 361 -21.02 39.02 10.90
CA VAL A 361 -19.61 39.17 11.30
C VAL A 361 -19.18 38.08 12.29
N GLU A 362 -20.05 37.66 13.20
CA GLU A 362 -19.79 36.54 14.11
C GLU A 362 -19.63 35.21 13.35
N LEU A 363 -20.54 34.89 12.43
CA LEU A 363 -20.39 33.73 11.54
C LEU A 363 -19.09 33.79 10.74
N TYR A 364 -18.76 34.96 10.19
CA TYR A 364 -17.52 35.17 9.45
C TYR A 364 -16.27 34.91 10.31
N GLN A 365 -16.27 35.30 11.59
CA GLN A 365 -15.18 35.00 12.53
C GLN A 365 -15.03 33.49 12.79
N VAL A 366 -16.14 32.78 12.94
CA VAL A 366 -16.14 31.33 13.15
C VAL A 366 -15.51 30.64 11.94
N GLU A 367 -15.91 31.01 10.72
CA GLU A 367 -15.33 30.44 9.49
C GLU A 367 -13.86 30.81 9.28
N LEU A 368 -13.45 32.05 9.59
CA LEU A 368 -12.03 32.46 9.59
C LEU A 368 -11.20 31.66 10.59
N SER A 369 -11.77 31.35 11.76
CA SER A 369 -11.08 30.56 12.79
C SER A 369 -10.89 29.11 12.35
N LYS A 370 -11.90 28.50 11.71
CA LYS A 370 -11.78 27.18 11.08
C LYS A 370 -10.74 27.18 9.96
N GLN A 371 -10.75 28.21 9.12
CA GLN A 371 -9.78 28.39 8.05
C GLN A 371 -8.34 28.47 8.60
N LEU A 372 -8.12 29.23 9.67
CA LEU A 372 -6.81 29.32 10.32
C LEU A 372 -6.36 27.99 10.91
N ALA A 373 -7.26 27.27 11.59
CA ALA A 373 -6.97 25.95 12.16
C ALA A 373 -6.56 24.94 11.08
N LEU A 374 -7.20 24.99 9.90
CA LEU A 374 -6.82 24.16 8.75
C LEU A 374 -5.42 24.50 8.24
N ILE A 375 -5.05 25.78 8.14
CA ILE A 375 -3.69 26.18 7.74
C ILE A 375 -2.66 25.62 8.73
N GLU A 376 -2.88 25.79 10.03
CA GLU A 376 -1.96 25.31 11.07
C GLU A 376 -1.84 23.77 11.04
N GLN A 377 -2.95 23.06 10.82
CA GLN A 377 -2.94 21.60 10.62
C GLN A 377 -2.14 21.20 9.38
N ILE A 378 -2.27 21.93 8.27
CA ILE A 378 -1.52 21.66 7.04
C ILE A 378 -0.01 21.85 7.29
N GLU A 379 0.38 22.94 7.94
CA GLU A 379 1.79 23.21 8.30
C GLU A 379 2.41 22.08 9.13
N ASP A 380 1.67 21.55 10.12
CA ASP A 380 2.13 20.45 10.98
C ASP A 380 2.30 19.12 10.23
N LEU A 381 1.52 18.91 9.15
CA LEU A 381 1.53 17.66 8.37
C LEU A 381 2.52 17.70 7.20
N ILE A 382 2.99 18.87 6.80
CA ILE A 382 3.94 19.00 5.72
C ILE A 382 5.29 18.43 6.12
N SER A 383 5.84 17.60 5.25
CA SER A 383 7.18 17.05 5.38
C SER A 383 7.88 17.03 4.03
N GLU A 384 9.20 16.97 4.04
CA GLU A 384 10.01 16.80 2.82
C GLU A 384 9.55 15.58 2.00
N ARG A 385 9.07 14.52 2.67
CA ARG A 385 8.51 13.36 2.01
C ARG A 385 7.27 13.70 1.18
N ILE A 386 6.30 14.40 1.78
CA ILE A 386 5.05 14.79 1.10
C ILE A 386 5.34 15.72 -0.08
N PHE A 387 6.27 16.67 0.09
CA PHE A 387 6.74 17.51 -1.01
C PHE A 387 7.26 16.69 -2.19
N ASN A 388 8.12 15.71 -1.90
CA ASN A 388 8.66 14.86 -2.96
C ASN A 388 7.59 13.97 -3.60
N ASP A 389 6.68 13.40 -2.80
CA ASP A 389 5.60 12.53 -3.28
C ASP A 389 4.61 13.27 -4.19
N PHE A 390 4.30 14.53 -3.88
CA PHE A 390 3.36 15.38 -4.62
C PHE A 390 4.02 16.59 -5.29
N ASN A 391 5.27 16.46 -5.72
CA ASN A 391 6.07 17.60 -6.22
C ASN A 391 5.36 18.39 -7.33
N SER A 392 4.77 17.70 -8.31
CA SER A 392 4.04 18.35 -9.41
C SER A 392 2.82 19.15 -8.96
N PHE A 393 2.22 18.80 -7.82
CA PHE A 393 1.11 19.56 -7.24
C PHE A 393 1.62 20.81 -6.51
N PHE A 394 2.75 20.71 -5.80
CA PHE A 394 3.33 21.85 -5.07
C PHE A 394 4.05 22.86 -5.97
N GLU A 395 4.54 22.43 -7.14
CA GLU A 395 5.16 23.31 -8.14
C GLU A 395 4.18 24.38 -8.69
N GLU A 396 2.87 24.19 -8.57
CA GLU A 396 1.85 25.18 -8.98
C GLU A 396 1.72 26.37 -8.02
N PHE A 397 2.37 26.32 -6.84
CA PHE A 397 2.31 27.39 -5.83
C PHE A 397 3.52 28.32 -5.93
N GLU A 398 3.28 29.56 -6.35
CA GLU A 398 4.29 30.61 -6.48
C GLU A 398 4.35 31.53 -5.25
N PRO A 399 5.55 31.91 -4.74
CA PRO A 399 6.90 31.49 -5.16
C PRO A 399 7.34 30.14 -4.56
N SER A 400 6.66 29.67 -3.51
CA SER A 400 6.72 28.30 -2.99
C SER A 400 5.45 28.01 -2.20
N PHE A 401 5.16 26.74 -1.93
CA PHE A 401 3.99 26.37 -1.14
C PHE A 401 4.07 26.86 0.32
N GLU A 402 5.26 26.83 0.94
CA GLU A 402 5.46 27.34 2.29
C GLU A 402 5.27 28.86 2.34
N ALA A 403 5.77 29.59 1.35
CA ALA A 403 5.55 31.03 1.24
C ALA A 403 4.07 31.36 1.02
N TYR A 404 3.38 30.54 0.21
CA TYR A 404 1.93 30.63 0.03
C TYR A 404 1.19 30.44 1.35
N LEU A 405 1.48 29.37 2.10
CA LEU A 405 0.83 29.11 3.40
C LEU A 405 1.08 30.22 4.42
N GLU A 406 2.32 30.69 4.57
CA GLU A 406 2.65 31.77 5.51
C GLU A 406 1.93 33.08 5.13
N THR A 407 1.83 33.36 3.83
CA THR A 407 1.09 34.52 3.32
C THR A 407 -0.40 34.40 3.64
N GLU A 408 -1.00 33.25 3.32
CA GLU A 408 -2.42 32.98 3.62
C GLU A 408 -2.70 33.03 5.12
N LYS A 409 -1.83 32.45 5.95
CA LYS A 409 -1.92 32.49 7.42
C LYS A 409 -1.91 33.92 7.94
N THR A 410 -0.99 34.73 7.43
CA THR A 410 -0.87 36.15 7.80
C THR A 410 -2.12 36.93 7.41
N ILE A 411 -2.63 36.71 6.19
CA ILE A 411 -3.85 37.34 5.70
C ILE A 411 -5.05 36.95 6.58
N VAL A 412 -5.26 35.66 6.84
CA VAL A 412 -6.39 35.18 7.64
C VAL A 412 -6.31 35.72 9.07
N LYS A 413 -5.13 35.75 9.70
CA LYS A 413 -4.95 36.34 11.04
C LYS A 413 -5.31 37.83 11.07
N GLN A 414 -4.86 38.60 10.08
CA GLN A 414 -5.18 40.02 9.99
C GLN A 414 -6.68 40.26 9.78
N ILE A 415 -7.31 39.48 8.91
CA ILE A 415 -8.76 39.58 8.66
C ILE A 415 -9.54 39.18 9.92
N LEU A 416 -9.13 38.12 10.61
CA LEU A 416 -9.75 37.68 11.86
C LEU A 416 -9.63 38.74 12.96
N GLU A 417 -8.47 39.38 13.11
CA GLU A 417 -8.27 40.48 14.06
C GLU A 417 -9.19 41.67 13.73
N LEU A 418 -9.29 42.04 12.44
CA LEU A 418 -10.19 43.10 11.98
C LEU A 418 -11.67 42.74 12.20
N ALA A 419 -12.06 41.50 11.91
CA ALA A 419 -13.41 41.01 12.15
C ALA A 419 -13.74 40.99 13.65
N THR A 420 -12.78 40.59 14.50
CA THR A 420 -12.89 40.63 15.98
C THR A 420 -13.14 42.04 16.46
N LYS A 421 -12.30 42.98 16.04
CA LYS A 421 -12.45 44.39 16.39
C LYS A 421 -13.79 44.97 15.91
N ARG A 422 -14.22 44.61 14.70
CA ARG A 422 -15.50 45.05 14.13
C ARG A 422 -16.69 44.50 14.93
N SER A 423 -16.64 43.24 15.35
CA SER A 423 -17.67 42.65 16.21
C SER A 423 -17.70 43.34 17.58
N ASP A 424 -16.56 43.61 18.21
CA ASP A 424 -16.50 44.35 19.48
C ASP A 424 -17.07 45.77 19.35
N GLU A 425 -16.80 46.45 18.24
CA GLU A 425 -17.37 47.76 17.93
C GLU A 425 -18.88 47.68 17.72
N MET A 426 -19.38 46.67 17.01
CA MET A 426 -20.81 46.43 16.82
C MET A 426 -21.50 46.09 18.14
N ALA A 427 -20.91 45.26 18.99
CA ALA A 427 -21.42 44.94 20.32
C ALA A 427 -21.54 46.21 21.19
N LYS A 428 -20.55 47.11 21.14
CA LYS A 428 -20.64 48.42 21.80
C LYS A 428 -21.72 49.31 21.20
N GLN A 429 -21.83 49.37 19.87
CA GLN A 429 -22.87 50.16 19.21
C GLN A 429 -24.27 49.65 19.57
N ILE A 430 -24.46 48.33 19.64
CA ILE A 430 -25.68 47.70 20.15
C ILE A 430 -25.98 48.15 21.58
N GLN A 431 -24.97 48.31 22.44
CA GLN A 431 -25.14 48.87 23.79
C GLN A 431 -25.51 50.37 23.81
N PHE A 432 -25.13 51.14 22.78
CA PHE A 432 -25.41 52.59 22.64
C PHE A 432 -26.60 52.91 21.76
N PHE A 433 -27.26 51.92 21.16
CA PHE A 433 -28.67 52.02 20.83
C PHE A 433 -29.44 52.13 22.16
N SER A 434 -29.34 53.31 22.77
CA SER A 434 -30.26 53.74 23.81
C SER A 434 -31.62 53.73 23.17
N TYR A 435 -32.51 52.89 23.72
CA TYR A 435 -33.94 53.01 23.54
C TYR A 435 -34.31 54.51 23.69
N GLU A 436 -34.46 55.23 22.58
CA GLU A 436 -35.47 56.28 22.56
C GLU A 436 -36.74 55.57 23.00
N SER A 437 -37.52 56.19 23.87
CA SER A 437 -38.69 55.60 24.54
C SER A 437 -39.76 55.02 23.61
N ASP A 438 -39.51 54.93 22.30
CA ASP A 438 -40.32 54.33 21.24
C ASP A 438 -39.56 53.37 20.30
N SER A 439 -38.39 52.81 20.63
CA SER A 439 -37.70 51.88 19.69
C SER A 439 -36.89 50.78 20.37
N ILE A 440 -37.58 49.69 20.72
CA ILE A 440 -36.95 48.45 21.19
C ILE A 440 -36.60 47.50 20.04
N PHE A 441 -35.34 47.02 19.95
CA PHE A 441 -35.02 45.85 19.14
C PHE A 441 -35.31 44.60 19.97
N SER A 442 -36.40 43.97 19.61
CA SER A 442 -36.84 42.69 20.11
C SER A 442 -36.46 41.63 19.07
N SER A 443 -36.27 40.38 19.52
CA SER A 443 -36.71 39.26 18.70
C SER A 443 -38.24 39.36 18.65
N TYR A 444 -38.74 40.17 17.72
CA TYR A 444 -40.15 40.46 17.46
C TYR A 444 -41.09 40.46 18.69
N GLU A 445 -40.91 41.41 19.60
CA GLU A 445 -42.00 42.07 20.32
C GLU A 445 -42.68 43.06 19.36
N VAL A 446 -43.57 42.57 18.50
CA VAL A 446 -44.49 43.41 17.75
C VAL A 446 -45.48 44.04 18.71
N ALA A 447 -45.38 45.35 18.94
CA ALA A 447 -46.49 46.11 19.52
C ALA A 447 -47.67 46.04 18.54
N ALA A 448 -48.67 45.23 18.87
CA ALA A 448 -49.95 45.26 18.19
C ALA A 448 -50.65 46.57 18.58
N THR A 449 -50.36 47.66 17.85
CA THR A 449 -51.00 49.00 17.91
C THR A 449 -50.57 49.95 19.05
N TYR A 450 -50.62 51.26 18.78
CA TYR A 450 -50.26 52.43 19.60
C TYR A 450 -50.99 52.58 20.97
N GLU A 451 -51.69 51.54 21.44
CA GLU A 451 -52.36 51.52 22.74
C GLU A 451 -51.46 50.77 23.74
N SER A 452 -51.11 51.42 24.85
CA SER A 452 -50.05 51.10 25.82
C SER A 452 -50.12 49.75 26.56
N ASN A 453 -50.93 48.79 26.11
CA ASN A 453 -51.27 47.58 26.87
C ASN A 453 -51.09 46.28 26.06
N LYS A 454 -50.34 46.27 24.94
CA LYS A 454 -50.17 45.08 24.10
C LYS A 454 -48.70 44.89 23.70
N TYR A 455 -48.12 43.73 24.04
CA TYR A 455 -46.73 43.38 23.75
C TYR A 455 -46.67 41.95 23.24
N VAL A 456 -45.95 41.67 22.15
CA VAL A 456 -45.47 40.30 21.86
C VAL A 456 -44.17 40.11 22.64
N LEU A 457 -43.81 38.92 23.12
CA LEU A 457 -42.59 38.65 23.89
C LEU A 457 -41.62 37.73 23.13
N ASN A 458 -42.12 36.84 22.27
CA ASN A 458 -41.33 35.87 21.53
C ASN A 458 -42.07 35.38 20.26
N THR A 459 -41.32 34.86 19.29
CA THR A 459 -41.83 34.38 18.01
C THR A 459 -41.19 33.06 17.56
N ILE A 460 -41.99 32.14 17.01
CA ILE A 460 -41.53 30.91 16.34
C ILE A 460 -41.97 30.95 14.88
N GLU A 461 -41.01 30.85 13.96
CA GLU A 461 -41.25 30.79 12.51
C GLU A 461 -41.46 29.33 12.06
N LEU A 462 -42.51 29.10 11.27
CA LEU A 462 -42.85 27.83 10.63
C LEU A 462 -42.96 28.04 9.12
N ASP A 463 -42.99 26.95 8.34
CA ASP A 463 -42.97 26.98 6.87
C ASP A 463 -44.01 27.91 6.21
N SER A 464 -45.15 28.19 6.87
CA SER A 464 -46.21 29.04 6.32
C SER A 464 -46.88 29.99 7.33
N THR A 465 -46.47 29.92 8.59
CA THR A 465 -47.09 30.68 9.68
C THR A 465 -46.04 31.10 10.70
N LEU A 466 -46.37 32.10 11.49
CA LEU A 466 -45.55 32.64 12.54
C LEU A 466 -46.36 32.62 13.83
N ILE A 467 -45.82 31.97 14.85
CA ILE A 467 -46.45 31.90 16.16
C ILE A 467 -45.88 33.00 17.03
N LEU A 468 -46.76 33.83 17.56
CA LEU A 468 -46.48 34.95 18.43
C LEU A 468 -46.91 34.57 19.86
N ASN A 469 -46.17 35.01 20.87
CA ASN A 469 -46.71 35.08 22.23
C ASN A 469 -46.52 36.46 22.81
N GLY A 470 -47.24 36.80 23.87
CA GLY A 470 -47.18 38.15 24.41
C GLY A 470 -48.07 38.39 25.62
N SER A 471 -48.33 39.66 25.95
CA SER A 471 -49.32 40.10 26.91
C SER A 471 -50.27 41.17 26.33
N ILE A 472 -51.56 41.05 26.64
CA ILE A 472 -52.62 42.02 26.30
C ILE A 472 -53.36 42.37 27.60
N ALA A 473 -53.25 43.63 28.04
CA ALA A 473 -53.84 44.15 29.27
C ALA A 473 -53.56 43.24 30.48
N ASP A 474 -52.27 42.94 30.69
CA ASP A 474 -51.73 42.06 31.73
C ASP A 474 -52.11 40.57 31.59
N ASN A 475 -52.83 40.16 30.54
CA ASN A 475 -53.14 38.75 30.29
C ASN A 475 -52.18 38.18 29.24
N PRO A 476 -51.51 37.05 29.48
CA PRO A 476 -50.67 36.45 28.45
C PRO A 476 -51.52 35.96 27.27
N PHE A 477 -50.94 35.97 26.06
CA PHE A 477 -51.58 35.45 24.86
C PHE A 477 -50.60 34.69 23.98
N ILE A 478 -51.16 33.84 23.13
CA ILE A 478 -50.45 33.17 22.03
C ILE A 478 -51.29 33.32 20.77
N ALA A 479 -50.67 33.65 19.64
CA ALA A 479 -51.35 33.85 18.37
C ALA A 479 -50.62 33.15 17.22
N SER A 480 -51.36 32.62 16.26
CA SER A 480 -50.83 32.15 14.97
C SER A 480 -51.16 33.20 13.92
N ALA A 481 -50.15 33.64 13.18
CA ALA A 481 -50.27 34.66 12.14
C ALA A 481 -49.62 34.18 10.84
N ALA A 482 -50.12 34.62 9.70
CA ALA A 482 -49.39 34.49 8.44
C ALA A 482 -48.23 35.50 8.39
N PHE A 483 -47.28 35.34 7.46
CA PHE A 483 -46.13 36.25 7.28
C PHE A 483 -46.54 37.70 6.95
N ASP A 484 -47.77 37.93 6.50
CA ASP A 484 -48.36 39.26 6.32
C ASP A 484 -48.94 39.85 7.62
N MET A 485 -48.71 39.19 8.75
CA MET A 485 -49.18 39.50 10.10
C MET A 485 -50.70 39.39 10.30
N ASN A 486 -51.42 38.73 9.38
CA ASN A 486 -52.82 38.41 9.60
C ASN A 486 -52.96 37.28 10.62
N ILE A 487 -53.55 37.59 11.77
CA ILE A 487 -53.79 36.63 12.85
C ILE A 487 -54.88 35.65 12.41
N GLY A 488 -54.52 34.37 12.28
CA GLY A 488 -55.43 33.26 12.00
C GLY A 488 -56.10 32.72 13.26
N SER A 489 -55.35 32.58 14.35
CA SER A 489 -55.88 32.14 15.66
C SER A 489 -55.21 32.87 16.81
N LEU A 490 -55.95 33.06 17.92
CA LEU A 490 -55.50 33.76 19.12
C LEU A 490 -56.08 33.08 20.36
N VAL A 491 -55.23 32.73 21.32
CA VAL A 491 -55.60 32.24 22.64
C VAL A 491 -55.21 33.29 23.68
N LEU A 492 -56.21 33.75 24.44
CA LEU A 492 -56.00 34.61 25.61
C LEU A 492 -56.00 33.73 26.86
N LEU A 493 -54.92 33.80 27.63
CA LEU A 493 -54.83 33.15 28.92
C LEU A 493 -55.43 34.10 29.96
N HIS A 494 -56.60 33.77 30.48
CA HIS A 494 -57.44 34.68 31.28
C HIS A 494 -56.91 35.00 32.68
N ASP A 495 -55.76 34.46 33.05
CA ASP A 495 -55.16 34.67 34.37
C ASP A 495 -53.89 35.49 34.26
N SER A 496 -54.01 36.78 34.60
CA SER A 496 -52.92 37.75 34.61
C SER A 496 -51.86 37.49 35.67
N THR A 497 -52.05 36.51 36.53
CA THR A 497 -51.02 36.10 37.49
C THR A 497 -49.93 35.30 36.82
N PHE A 498 -50.24 34.63 35.71
CA PHE A 498 -49.29 33.85 34.95
C PHE A 498 -48.48 34.75 34.01
N THR A 499 -47.18 34.50 33.97
CA THR A 499 -46.25 35.10 33.01
C THR A 499 -45.81 34.02 32.04
N LEU A 500 -45.82 34.31 30.75
CA LEU A 500 -45.39 33.37 29.73
C LEU A 500 -43.86 33.42 29.61
N ASN A 501 -43.21 32.30 29.93
CA ASN A 501 -41.75 32.25 30.10
C ASN A 501 -41.03 31.69 28.88
N LYS A 502 -41.58 30.67 28.22
CA LYS A 502 -40.89 29.99 27.11
C LYS A 502 -41.86 29.32 26.14
N MET A 503 -41.47 29.30 24.86
CA MET A 503 -42.10 28.49 23.81
C MET A 503 -41.07 27.60 23.13
N ILE A 504 -41.45 26.37 22.80
CA ILE A 504 -40.60 25.39 22.10
C ILE A 504 -41.44 24.68 21.04
N LEU A 505 -40.93 24.60 19.81
CA LEU A 505 -41.50 23.80 18.73
C LEU A 505 -41.05 22.34 18.87
N LEU A 506 -42.00 21.41 18.97
CA LEU A 506 -41.77 19.98 19.16
C LEU A 506 -42.73 19.19 18.28
N ASN A 507 -42.21 18.55 17.23
CA ASN A 507 -42.99 17.75 16.27
C ASN A 507 -44.22 18.49 15.74
N ASP A 508 -44.03 19.68 15.16
CA ASP A 508 -45.10 20.54 14.64
C ASP A 508 -46.15 20.95 15.67
N ASN A 509 -45.82 20.92 16.96
CA ASN A 509 -46.67 21.38 18.06
C ASN A 509 -45.87 22.31 18.97
N ILE A 510 -46.57 23.04 19.83
CA ILE A 510 -46.00 24.14 20.61
C ILE A 510 -46.16 23.84 22.08
N LEU A 511 -45.04 23.76 22.80
CA LEU A 511 -45.02 23.65 24.25
C LEU A 511 -44.76 25.02 24.86
N ILE A 512 -45.57 25.40 25.85
CA ILE A 512 -45.60 26.74 26.42
C ILE A 512 -45.53 26.62 27.94
N ASN A 513 -44.55 27.29 28.54
CA ASN A 513 -44.39 27.30 29.99
C ASN A 513 -44.86 28.64 30.56
N LEU A 514 -45.81 28.58 31.50
CA LEU A 514 -46.34 29.72 32.26
C LEU A 514 -45.86 29.64 33.71
N GLU A 515 -45.55 30.77 34.34
CA GLU A 515 -45.20 30.86 35.76
C GLU A 515 -46.16 31.78 36.49
N SER A 516 -46.78 31.30 37.58
CA SER A 516 -47.62 32.15 38.42
C SER A 516 -46.75 33.06 39.29
N SER A 517 -47.07 34.35 39.27
CA SER A 517 -46.50 35.38 40.14
C SER A 517 -47.25 35.53 41.47
N LYS A 518 -48.38 34.83 41.66
CA LYS A 518 -49.14 34.87 42.92
C LYS A 518 -48.70 33.72 43.84
N ASP A 519 -48.28 34.12 45.04
CA ASP A 519 -47.97 33.30 46.22
C ASP A 519 -46.51 32.78 46.36
N ASP A 520 -46.07 32.61 47.61
CA ASP A 520 -44.71 32.19 48.05
C ASP A 520 -44.27 30.80 47.49
N GLN A 521 -45.07 30.17 46.63
CA GLN A 521 -44.76 28.95 45.91
C GLN A 521 -44.89 29.20 44.40
N ARG A 522 -43.77 29.15 43.67
CA ARG A 522 -43.74 29.28 42.20
C ARG A 522 -44.39 28.04 41.57
N VAL A 523 -45.68 28.15 41.24
CA VAL A 523 -46.39 27.14 40.44
C VAL A 523 -46.18 27.45 38.97
N GLN A 524 -45.67 26.47 38.21
CA GLN A 524 -45.52 26.55 36.77
C GLN A 524 -46.59 25.70 36.08
N VAL A 525 -47.05 26.13 34.90
CA VAL A 525 -48.07 25.43 34.10
C VAL A 525 -47.57 25.25 32.68
N LEU A 526 -47.54 24.01 32.22
CA LEU A 526 -47.20 23.67 30.84
C LEU A 526 -48.47 23.48 30.04
N HIS A 527 -48.57 24.17 28.91
CA HIS A 527 -49.60 23.94 27.91
C HIS A 527 -48.96 23.40 26.63
N TYR A 528 -49.58 22.41 26.02
CA TYR A 528 -49.18 21.86 24.73
C TYR A 528 -50.27 22.10 23.69
N TYR A 529 -49.92 22.78 22.61
CA TYR A 529 -50.85 23.20 21.54
C TYR A 529 -50.44 22.63 20.19
N THR A 530 -51.39 22.51 19.27
CA THR A 530 -51.09 22.40 17.83
C THR A 530 -50.59 23.73 17.27
N THR A 531 -50.05 23.75 16.04
CA THR A 531 -49.70 25.01 15.33
C THR A 531 -50.89 25.95 15.14
N ASP A 532 -52.10 25.40 15.13
CA ASP A 532 -53.35 26.15 14.98
C ASP A 532 -53.90 26.65 16.33
N LEU A 533 -53.17 26.42 17.42
CA LEU A 533 -53.51 26.77 18.80
C LEU A 533 -54.68 25.99 19.41
N GLU A 534 -54.89 24.74 18.99
CA GLU A 534 -55.78 23.82 19.71
C GLU A 534 -55.03 23.22 20.91
N GLU A 535 -55.55 23.38 22.13
CA GLU A 535 -54.94 22.80 23.33
C GLU A 535 -55.05 21.28 23.31
N LEU A 536 -53.91 20.60 23.36
CA LEU A 536 -53.82 19.14 23.44
C LEU A 536 -53.89 18.68 24.91
N TRP A 537 -53.12 19.32 25.79
CA TRP A 537 -53.15 19.10 27.24
C TRP A 537 -52.46 20.24 28.01
N SER A 538 -52.70 20.27 29.33
CA SER A 538 -52.01 21.16 30.26
C SER A 538 -51.70 20.45 31.59
N ILE A 539 -50.59 20.83 32.24
CA ILE A 539 -50.15 20.25 33.52
C ILE A 539 -49.49 21.29 34.42
N GLU A 540 -49.87 21.31 35.69
CA GLU A 540 -49.22 22.13 36.72
C GLU A 540 -48.08 21.35 37.38
N TYR A 541 -46.97 22.03 37.66
CA TYR A 541 -45.84 21.45 38.38
C TYR A 541 -45.15 22.51 39.26
N GLU A 542 -44.57 22.04 40.37
CA GLU A 542 -43.77 22.88 41.25
C GLU A 542 -42.29 22.77 40.84
N SER A 543 -41.69 23.89 40.44
CA SER A 543 -40.26 23.97 40.15
C SER A 543 -39.72 25.35 40.46
N GLU A 544 -38.61 25.41 41.20
CA GLU A 544 -37.85 26.65 41.42
C GLU A 544 -37.07 27.08 40.17
N LEU A 545 -36.86 26.15 39.22
CA LEU A 545 -36.00 26.33 38.06
C LEU A 545 -36.83 26.42 36.78
N VAL A 546 -36.37 27.28 35.85
CA VAL A 546 -36.98 27.48 34.53
C VAL A 546 -36.63 26.29 33.63
N LEU A 547 -37.57 25.87 32.79
CA LEU A 547 -37.38 24.84 31.76
C LEU A 547 -36.19 25.16 30.84
N ALA A 548 -35.06 24.51 31.08
CA ALA A 548 -33.84 24.74 30.31
C ALA A 548 -33.95 24.15 28.91
N ASP A 549 -34.44 22.91 28.78
CA ASP A 549 -34.65 22.23 27.50
C ASP A 549 -35.74 21.17 27.67
N ALA A 550 -36.76 21.15 26.81
CA ALA A 550 -37.71 20.03 26.73
C ALA A 550 -37.33 19.20 25.50
N LYS A 551 -37.13 17.89 25.67
CA LYS A 551 -36.80 16.98 24.55
C LYS A 551 -37.92 15.95 24.38
N VAL A 552 -38.25 15.68 23.13
CA VAL A 552 -39.15 14.58 22.77
C VAL A 552 -38.32 13.43 22.21
N GLU A 553 -38.37 12.28 22.85
CA GLU A 553 -37.83 11.03 22.32
C GLU A 553 -38.94 9.98 22.29
N ALA A 554 -39.25 9.45 21.10
CA ALA A 554 -40.24 8.39 20.91
C ALA A 554 -41.64 8.67 21.52
N GLY A 555 -42.08 9.94 21.53
CA GLY A 555 -43.37 10.35 22.10
C GLY A 555 -43.37 10.51 23.62
N ILE A 556 -42.19 10.46 24.24
CA ILE A 556 -41.97 10.74 25.66
C ILE A 556 -41.33 12.13 25.78
N PHE A 557 -41.88 12.95 26.66
CA PHE A 557 -41.41 14.28 26.97
C PHE A 557 -40.58 14.23 28.25
N PHE A 558 -39.34 14.69 28.16
CA PHE A 558 -38.46 14.83 29.32
C PHE A 558 -38.32 16.31 29.67
N ILE A 559 -38.67 16.64 30.92
CA ILE A 559 -38.52 17.98 31.49
C ILE A 559 -37.21 17.97 32.27
N TYR A 560 -36.26 18.82 31.88
CA TYR A 560 -34.94 18.90 32.52
C TYR A 560 -34.80 20.15 33.39
N SER A 561 -34.04 20.03 34.48
CA SER A 561 -33.52 21.16 35.25
C SER A 561 -32.39 21.88 34.51
N GLU A 562 -32.02 23.08 34.95
CA GLU A 562 -30.84 23.81 34.45
C GLU A 562 -29.53 23.01 34.59
N LYS A 563 -29.49 22.02 35.48
CA LYS A 563 -28.33 21.13 35.66
C LYS A 563 -28.38 19.89 34.77
N GLY A 564 -29.40 19.76 33.93
CA GLY A 564 -29.61 18.61 33.03
C GLY A 564 -30.21 17.38 33.71
N GLU A 565 -30.75 17.51 34.92
CA GLU A 565 -31.43 16.41 35.62
C GLU A 565 -32.89 16.32 35.17
N VAL A 566 -33.42 15.12 34.93
CA VAL A 566 -34.84 14.92 34.61
C VAL A 566 -35.67 15.23 35.87
N ILE A 567 -36.59 16.19 35.74
CA ILE A 567 -37.55 16.58 36.78
C ILE A 567 -38.81 15.71 36.66
N GLN A 568 -39.27 15.49 35.42
CA GLN A 568 -40.53 14.80 35.15
C GLN A 568 -40.54 14.21 33.73
N THR A 569 -41.19 13.06 33.59
CA THR A 569 -41.35 12.35 32.31
C THR A 569 -42.84 12.23 31.99
N LEU A 570 -43.26 12.71 30.82
CA LEU A 570 -44.65 12.69 30.35
C LEU A 570 -44.80 11.82 29.09
N ASN A 571 -45.94 11.15 28.92
CA ASN A 571 -46.31 10.56 27.64
C ASN A 571 -46.94 11.60 26.69
N SER A 572 -47.35 11.17 25.49
CA SER A 572 -47.97 12.05 24.49
C SER A 572 -49.34 12.59 24.87
N GLN A 573 -49.96 12.04 25.90
CA GLN A 573 -51.21 12.50 26.49
C GLN A 573 -51.00 13.48 27.66
N GLY A 574 -49.75 13.82 27.99
CA GLY A 574 -49.41 14.67 29.13
C GLY A 574 -49.49 13.95 30.49
N GLU A 575 -49.64 12.62 30.50
CA GLU A 575 -49.69 11.83 31.74
C GLU A 575 -48.28 11.61 32.27
N ILE A 576 -48.11 11.76 33.58
CA ILE A 576 -46.84 11.52 34.27
C ILE A 576 -46.55 10.01 34.26
N ILE A 577 -45.45 9.63 33.61
CA ILE A 577 -45.00 8.24 33.50
C ILE A 577 -43.69 7.96 34.25
N GLY A 578 -43.05 8.99 34.82
CA GLY A 578 -41.86 8.87 35.66
C GLY A 578 -41.41 10.20 36.26
N ASN A 579 -40.63 10.12 37.33
CA ASN A 579 -39.87 11.23 37.90
C ASN A 579 -38.39 11.03 37.59
#